data_AF-A0A954G6I8-F1
#
_entry.id   AF-A0A954G6I8-F1
#
_cell.length_a   1.000
_cell.length_b   1.000
_cell.length_c   1.000
_cell.angle_alpha   90.00
_cell.angle_beta   90.00
_cell.angle_gamma   90.00
#
_symmetry.space_group_name_H-M   'P 1'
#
loop_
_entity.id
_entity.type
_entity.pdbx_description
1 polymer ?
#
loop_
_entity_poly.entity_id
_entity_poly.type
_entity_poly.pdbx_seq_one_letter_code
_entity_poly.pdbx_strand_id
1 'polypeptide(L)'
;MKVSTSVRVRYLSFCLMTCLVFSLFLTESKAGPPDRKQGEMAGEVDTDSVILQSRLTAEKPDSEGDLPGSSGVGRFELSTHPDFSNAIFTDWLTAKAEDDYMLKTLVKDLKPGTRYYYRLQYGTNRDSTQNGPTNTFETLPAADQAKAISFVVVTGMNYQAFHHGLGKHPAYQGEDKLLGYPALLSILKLKPDFFVGTGDNVYYDHPAKPAAQTAAEMRKKWHEQFMQPRYVDLFASVPTYWEKDDHDFRYNDCDLTGKREPNNELGLRLFREQVPIVDPLDSDPITYRTYRMGKLLQVWFTENRDYRSPNRSPDGPDKTIWGKK
;
A
#
# COMPACT_ATOMS: atom_id res chain seq x y z
N MET A 1 -32.17 32.83 -82.40
CA MET A 1 -31.43 31.54 -82.47
C MET A 1 -29.96 31.84 -82.74
N LYS A 2 -29.14 31.90 -81.69
CA LYS A 2 -27.68 31.96 -81.78
C LYS A 2 -27.15 31.04 -80.69
N VAL A 3 -26.41 30.01 -81.12
CA VAL A 3 -25.69 29.06 -80.28
C VAL A 3 -24.45 29.77 -79.74
N SER A 4 -24.21 29.70 -78.43
CA SER A 4 -22.96 30.13 -77.79
C SER A 4 -22.59 29.10 -76.72
N THR A 5 -21.51 28.37 -77.01
CA THR A 5 -20.80 27.48 -76.10
C THR A 5 -19.97 28.31 -75.12
N SER A 6 -20.17 28.11 -73.81
CA SER A 6 -19.24 28.64 -72.79
C SER A 6 -18.65 27.53 -71.92
N VAL A 7 -17.33 27.63 -71.80
CA VAL A 7 -16.41 26.75 -71.08
C VAL A 7 -16.57 26.97 -69.57
N ARG A 8 -16.71 25.89 -68.79
CA ARG A 8 -16.68 25.95 -67.31
C ARG A 8 -15.26 25.67 -66.80
N VAL A 9 -14.62 26.71 -66.27
CA VAL A 9 -13.38 26.64 -65.48
C VAL A 9 -13.73 26.15 -64.07
N ARG A 10 -13.03 25.12 -63.57
CA ARG A 10 -13.13 24.64 -62.19
C ARG A 10 -12.16 25.44 -61.31
N TYR A 11 -12.67 26.18 -60.34
CA TYR A 11 -11.89 26.75 -59.25
C TYR A 11 -11.86 25.76 -58.08
N LEU A 12 -10.66 25.35 -57.64
CA LEU A 12 -10.46 24.65 -56.36
C LEU A 12 -10.53 25.68 -55.23
N SER A 13 -11.53 25.56 -54.36
CA SER A 13 -11.56 26.29 -53.08
C SER A 13 -10.67 25.56 -52.06
N PHE A 14 -9.61 26.22 -51.62
CA PHE A 14 -8.80 25.80 -50.48
C PHE A 14 -9.50 26.27 -49.19
N CYS A 15 -10.00 25.33 -48.38
CA CYS A 15 -10.63 25.63 -47.10
C CYS A 15 -9.53 25.68 -46.02
N LEU A 16 -9.22 26.87 -45.51
CA LEU A 16 -8.25 27.06 -44.42
C LEU A 16 -8.95 26.76 -43.09
N MET A 17 -8.70 25.59 -42.52
CA MET A 17 -9.26 25.18 -41.23
C MET A 17 -8.38 25.73 -40.11
N THR A 18 -8.79 26.83 -39.49
CA THR A 18 -8.15 27.42 -38.31
C THR A 18 -8.48 26.57 -37.08
N CYS A 19 -7.52 25.75 -36.63
CA CYS A 19 -7.60 25.08 -35.33
C CYS A 19 -7.37 26.10 -34.20
N LEU A 20 -8.44 26.47 -33.50
CA LEU A 20 -8.32 27.10 -32.18
C LEU A 20 -7.86 26.03 -31.17
N VAL A 21 -6.63 26.16 -30.68
CA VAL A 21 -6.14 25.39 -29.53
C VAL A 21 -6.64 26.07 -28.27
N PHE A 22 -7.65 25.49 -27.62
CA PHE A 22 -8.02 25.85 -26.26
C PHE A 22 -6.98 25.25 -25.30
N SER A 23 -6.00 26.05 -24.90
CA SER A 23 -5.13 25.71 -23.78
C SER A 23 -5.95 25.79 -22.49
N LEU A 24 -6.41 24.64 -21.99
CA LEU A 24 -6.87 24.52 -20.62
C LEU A 24 -5.67 24.78 -19.70
N PHE A 25 -5.59 25.99 -19.15
CA PHE A 25 -4.78 26.23 -17.96
C PHE A 25 -5.45 25.49 -16.81
N LEU A 26 -4.96 24.28 -16.52
CA LEU A 26 -5.15 23.67 -15.21
C LEU A 26 -4.50 24.62 -14.21
N THR A 27 -5.32 25.34 -13.45
CA THR A 27 -4.85 26.04 -12.26
C THR A 27 -4.34 24.97 -11.30
N GLU A 28 -3.03 24.78 -11.24
CA GLU A 28 -2.39 24.14 -10.09
C GLU A 28 -2.76 24.99 -8.88
N SER A 29 -3.81 24.57 -8.17
CA SER A 29 -3.97 24.91 -6.77
C SER A 29 -2.62 24.61 -6.12
N LYS A 30 -1.97 25.62 -5.52
CA LYS A 30 -0.77 25.39 -4.71
C LYS A 30 -1.15 24.40 -3.63
N ALA A 31 -0.84 23.13 -3.85
CA ALA A 31 -0.98 22.11 -2.84
C ALA A 31 -0.18 22.58 -1.61
N GLY A 32 -0.80 22.50 -0.43
CA GLY A 32 -0.09 22.75 0.82
C GLY A 32 1.11 21.80 0.97
N PRO A 33 2.00 22.03 1.96
CA PRO A 33 3.08 21.09 2.23
C PRO A 33 2.50 19.68 2.44
N PRO A 34 3.19 18.62 1.98
CA PRO A 34 2.72 17.26 2.20
C PRO A 34 2.59 16.96 3.69
N ASP A 35 1.72 16.03 4.03
CA ASP A 35 1.59 15.37 5.33
C ASP A 35 1.82 13.86 5.18
N ARG A 36 1.63 13.08 6.24
CA ARG A 36 1.75 11.61 6.29
C ARG A 36 0.59 11.00 7.07
N LYS A 37 -0.65 11.24 6.64
CA LYS A 37 -1.84 10.85 7.44
C LYS A 37 -2.04 9.33 7.56
N GLN A 38 -1.32 8.51 6.80
CA GLN A 38 -1.24 7.05 6.95
C GLN A 38 -0.07 6.58 7.83
N GLY A 39 0.72 7.50 8.39
CA GLY A 39 1.88 7.20 9.21
C GLY A 39 3.05 6.60 8.45
N GLU A 40 3.94 5.96 9.19
CA GLU A 40 5.05 5.16 8.68
C GLU A 40 4.94 3.73 9.21
N MET A 41 5.47 2.77 8.45
CA MET A 41 5.44 1.35 8.78
C MET A 41 6.83 0.74 8.62
N ALA A 42 7.20 -0.13 9.56
CA ALA A 42 8.30 -1.08 9.40
C ALA A 42 7.72 -2.43 8.98
N GLY A 43 8.10 -2.91 7.79
CA GLY A 43 7.70 -4.18 7.22
C GLY A 43 8.86 -5.14 7.09
N GLU A 44 8.57 -6.44 7.10
CA GLU A 44 9.53 -7.51 6.78
C GLU A 44 10.85 -7.32 7.55
N VAL A 45 10.75 -7.00 8.84
CA VAL A 45 11.91 -6.81 9.71
C VAL A 45 12.64 -8.15 9.83
N ASP A 46 13.84 -8.25 9.28
CA ASP A 46 14.69 -9.43 9.42
C ASP A 46 15.74 -9.23 10.53
N THR A 47 16.70 -10.15 10.61
CA THR A 47 17.84 -10.08 11.53
C THR A 47 18.76 -8.89 11.25
N ASP A 48 18.87 -8.44 10.01
CA ASP A 48 19.78 -7.36 9.60
C ASP A 48 19.14 -6.33 8.65
N SER A 49 17.83 -6.39 8.44
CA SER A 49 17.16 -5.52 7.48
C SER A 49 15.72 -5.17 7.86
N VAL A 50 15.18 -4.15 7.21
CA VAL A 50 13.78 -3.71 7.34
C VAL A 50 13.34 -3.00 6.07
N ILE A 51 12.08 -3.16 5.67
CA ILE A 51 11.46 -2.29 4.67
C ILE A 51 10.73 -1.16 5.41
N LEU A 52 11.18 0.08 5.22
CA LEU A 52 10.47 1.25 5.74
C LEU A 52 9.55 1.83 4.68
N GLN A 53 8.34 2.18 5.08
CA GLN A 53 7.30 2.70 4.20
C GLN A 53 6.60 3.92 4.82
N SER A 54 6.26 4.90 3.99
CA SER A 54 5.29 5.95 4.28
C SER A 54 4.60 6.38 2.99
N ARG A 55 3.56 7.21 3.10
CA ARG A 55 2.90 7.86 1.97
C ARG A 55 2.80 9.35 2.23
N LEU A 56 3.19 10.16 1.25
CA LEU A 56 2.96 11.60 1.33
C LEU A 56 1.53 11.92 0.90
N THR A 57 0.80 12.62 1.76
CA THR A 57 -0.64 12.85 1.63
C THR A 57 -0.99 14.32 1.70
N ALA A 58 -2.20 14.68 1.30
CA ALA A 58 -2.84 15.89 1.75
C ALA A 58 -3.09 15.85 3.27
N GLU A 59 -3.40 17.01 3.86
CA GLU A 59 -3.67 17.13 5.30
C GLU A 59 -4.98 16.45 5.70
N LYS A 60 -5.96 16.35 4.80
CA LYS A 60 -7.31 15.87 5.08
C LYS A 60 -7.84 15.04 3.93
N PRO A 61 -8.77 14.11 4.21
CA PRO A 61 -9.54 13.46 3.16
C PRO A 61 -10.30 14.46 2.29
N ASP A 62 -10.58 14.05 1.07
CA ASP A 62 -11.46 14.79 0.16
C ASP A 62 -12.95 14.58 0.52
N SER A 63 -13.84 15.18 -0.28
CA SER A 63 -15.29 15.08 -0.08
C SER A 63 -15.86 13.68 -0.26
N GLU A 64 -15.12 12.78 -0.89
CA GLU A 64 -15.52 11.38 -1.09
C GLU A 64 -14.93 10.45 -0.01
N GLY A 65 -14.17 11.01 0.94
CA GLY A 65 -13.52 10.28 2.02
C GLY A 65 -12.24 9.58 1.61
N ASP A 66 -11.73 9.79 0.38
CA ASP A 66 -10.39 9.34 0.02
C ASP A 66 -9.34 10.29 0.60
N LEU A 67 -8.11 9.82 0.79
CA LEU A 67 -6.99 10.63 1.25
C LEU A 67 -6.03 10.91 0.09
N PRO A 68 -6.13 12.09 -0.57
CA PRO A 68 -5.28 12.40 -1.71
C PRO A 68 -3.80 12.34 -1.36
N GLY A 69 -3.00 11.85 -2.30
CA GLY A 69 -1.55 11.92 -2.18
C GLY A 69 -1.01 13.32 -2.47
N SER A 70 0.23 13.57 -2.05
CA SER A 70 0.91 14.85 -2.30
C SER A 70 2.33 14.63 -2.79
N SER A 71 2.70 15.31 -3.88
CA SER A 71 4.07 15.28 -4.40
C SER A 71 5.05 15.86 -3.39
N GLY A 72 6.23 15.27 -3.34
CA GLY A 72 7.29 15.74 -2.46
C GLY A 72 8.47 14.79 -2.45
N VAL A 73 9.35 15.00 -1.47
CA VAL A 73 10.51 14.15 -1.24
C VAL A 73 10.53 13.71 0.21
N GLY A 74 11.16 12.56 0.47
CA GLY A 74 11.45 12.14 1.83
C GLY A 74 12.59 11.15 1.91
N ARG A 75 13.14 10.97 3.10
CA ARG A 75 14.12 9.93 3.42
C ARG A 75 13.91 9.51 4.87
N PHE A 76 14.27 8.28 5.20
CA PHE A 76 14.21 7.80 6.57
C PHE A 76 15.52 8.10 7.30
N GLU A 77 15.38 8.52 8.54
CA GLU A 77 16.46 8.65 9.52
C GLU A 77 16.29 7.54 10.55
N LEU A 78 17.33 6.76 10.84
CA LEU A 78 17.29 5.66 11.79
C LEU A 78 18.46 5.75 12.77
N SER A 79 18.22 5.41 14.04
CA SER A 79 19.28 5.29 15.05
C SER A 79 18.92 4.24 16.10
N THR A 80 19.92 3.70 16.79
CA THR A 80 19.70 2.94 18.04
C THR A 80 19.40 3.83 19.24
N HIS A 81 19.46 5.15 19.07
CA HIS A 81 19.17 6.15 20.10
C HIS A 81 17.88 6.93 19.77
N PRO A 82 16.97 7.11 20.73
CA PRO A 82 15.69 7.79 20.50
C PRO A 82 15.83 9.29 20.21
N ASP A 83 16.99 9.88 20.50
CA ASP A 83 17.34 11.27 20.16
C ASP A 83 17.97 11.41 18.76
N PHE A 84 18.11 10.30 18.03
CA PHE A 84 18.75 10.22 16.71
C PHE A 84 20.23 10.61 16.69
N SER A 85 20.92 10.52 17.82
CA SER A 85 22.39 10.57 17.82
C SER A 85 22.97 9.42 16.97
N ASN A 86 24.02 9.69 16.20
CA ASN A 86 24.65 8.73 15.27
C ASN A 86 23.66 8.10 14.26
N ALA A 87 22.65 8.85 13.81
CA ALA A 87 21.68 8.36 12.85
C ALA A 87 22.30 8.04 11.48
N ILE A 88 21.75 7.02 10.84
CA ILE A 88 21.91 6.75 9.42
C ILE A 88 20.73 7.34 8.66
N PHE A 89 20.98 7.84 7.45
CA PHE A 89 19.95 8.33 6.56
C PHE A 89 19.88 7.45 5.33
N THR A 90 18.67 7.13 4.89
CA THR A 90 18.47 6.52 3.57
C THR A 90 18.68 7.58 2.48
N ASP A 91 18.74 7.11 1.24
CA ASP A 91 18.66 8.00 0.08
C ASP A 91 17.33 8.76 0.05
N TRP A 92 17.36 9.91 -0.63
CA TRP A 92 16.16 10.70 -0.91
C TRP A 92 15.28 9.99 -1.93
N LEU A 93 14.03 9.76 -1.54
CA LEU A 93 12.95 9.23 -2.35
C LEU A 93 12.06 10.37 -2.84
N THR A 94 11.31 10.15 -3.93
CA THR A 94 10.35 11.11 -4.48
C THR A 94 8.97 10.48 -4.50
N ALA A 95 8.01 11.16 -3.87
CA ALA A 95 6.61 10.76 -3.89
C ALA A 95 5.98 11.18 -5.22
N LYS A 96 5.55 10.21 -6.03
CA LYS A 96 4.97 10.44 -7.35
C LYS A 96 3.58 9.83 -7.46
N ALA A 97 2.73 10.43 -8.29
CA ALA A 97 1.37 9.94 -8.54
C ALA A 97 1.32 8.50 -9.10
N GLU A 98 2.30 8.13 -9.92
CA GLU A 98 2.39 6.79 -10.55
C GLU A 98 2.44 5.67 -9.50
N ASP A 99 3.18 5.90 -8.41
CA ASP A 99 3.38 4.96 -7.31
C ASP A 99 2.59 5.35 -6.05
N ASP A 100 1.48 6.06 -6.23
CA ASP A 100 0.59 6.51 -5.15
C ASP A 100 1.29 7.32 -4.05
N TYR A 101 2.32 8.08 -4.41
CA TYR A 101 3.06 8.94 -3.49
C TYR A 101 3.73 8.16 -2.33
N MET A 102 3.95 6.86 -2.55
CA MET A 102 4.63 5.97 -1.61
C MET A 102 6.13 6.28 -1.55
N LEU A 103 6.68 6.27 -0.35
CA LEU A 103 8.10 6.28 -0.06
C LEU A 103 8.44 4.95 0.59
N LYS A 104 9.13 4.06 -0.13
CA LYS A 104 9.49 2.72 0.32
C LYS A 104 10.96 2.46 0.08
N THR A 105 11.66 1.87 1.05
CA THR A 105 13.08 1.51 0.92
C THR A 105 13.45 0.35 1.82
N LEU A 106 14.33 -0.53 1.34
CA LEU A 106 14.96 -1.59 2.11
C LEU A 106 16.24 -1.06 2.76
N VAL A 107 16.30 -1.09 4.08
CA VAL A 107 17.49 -0.78 4.86
C VAL A 107 18.16 -2.09 5.27
N LYS A 108 19.48 -2.20 5.05
CA LYS A 108 20.29 -3.41 5.32
C LYS A 108 21.38 -3.10 6.35
N ASP A 109 22.18 -4.12 6.66
CA ASP A 109 23.35 -4.04 7.54
C ASP A 109 23.02 -3.58 8.98
N LEU A 110 21.79 -3.87 9.42
CA LEU A 110 21.34 -3.65 10.79
C LEU A 110 21.88 -4.74 11.72
N LYS A 111 21.96 -4.42 13.01
CA LYS A 111 22.39 -5.40 14.02
C LYS A 111 21.20 -6.28 14.41
N PRO A 112 21.38 -7.62 14.58
CA PRO A 112 20.33 -8.49 15.09
C PRO A 112 19.87 -8.15 16.51
N GLY A 113 18.61 -8.45 16.82
CA GLY A 113 18.02 -8.25 18.15
C GLY A 113 18.16 -6.84 18.70
N THR A 114 18.19 -5.83 17.83
CA THR A 114 18.53 -4.44 18.16
C THR A 114 17.34 -3.54 17.88
N ARG A 115 16.99 -2.72 18.88
CA ARG A 115 15.96 -1.71 18.74
C ARG A 115 16.47 -0.53 17.95
N TYR A 116 15.74 -0.17 16.92
CA TYR A 116 15.94 1.04 16.14
C TYR A 116 14.76 1.98 16.34
N TYR A 117 15.07 3.27 16.40
CA TYR A 117 14.14 4.37 16.29
C TYR A 117 14.27 4.95 14.89
N TYR A 118 13.15 5.23 14.25
CA TYR A 118 13.14 5.79 12.90
C TYR A 118 12.11 6.90 12.77
N ARG A 119 12.33 7.81 11.84
CA ARG A 119 11.34 8.82 11.43
C ARG A 119 11.53 9.19 9.98
N LEU A 120 10.48 9.69 9.36
CA LEU A 120 10.55 10.26 8.02
C LEU A 120 10.98 11.73 8.08
N GLN A 121 12.02 12.11 7.37
CA GLN A 121 12.28 13.51 6.99
C GLN A 121 11.65 13.75 5.62
N TYR A 122 10.75 14.72 5.50
CA TYR A 122 9.99 14.93 4.26
C TYR A 122 9.55 16.37 4.05
N GLY A 123 9.20 16.71 2.82
CA GLY A 123 8.69 18.03 2.47
C GLY A 123 8.47 18.19 0.97
N THR A 124 8.18 19.42 0.54
CA THR A 124 7.95 19.74 -0.88
C THR A 124 9.23 19.58 -1.71
N ASN A 125 10.39 19.82 -1.11
CA ASN A 125 11.72 19.60 -1.69
C ASN A 125 12.75 19.39 -0.56
N ARG A 126 14.00 19.09 -0.94
CA ARG A 126 15.06 18.71 0.02
C ARG A 126 15.49 19.85 0.95
N ASP A 127 15.23 21.10 0.56
CA ASP A 127 15.60 22.30 1.31
C ASP A 127 14.50 22.77 2.28
N SER A 128 13.28 22.26 2.11
CA SER A 128 12.10 22.63 2.89
C SER A 128 11.44 21.38 3.47
N THR A 129 12.11 20.78 4.45
CA THR A 129 11.65 19.53 5.10
C THR A 129 11.34 19.70 6.57
N GLN A 130 10.52 18.77 7.07
CA GLN A 130 10.21 18.58 8.48
C GLN A 130 10.34 17.10 8.85
N ASN A 131 10.38 16.83 10.15
CA ASN A 131 10.48 15.48 10.68
C ASN A 131 9.11 14.92 11.08
N GLY A 132 8.90 13.64 10.79
CA GLY A 132 7.82 12.82 11.31
C GLY A 132 7.97 12.55 12.81
N PRO A 133 6.96 11.89 13.42
CA PRO A 133 7.09 11.37 14.77
C PRO A 133 8.21 10.31 14.85
N THR A 134 8.69 10.05 16.07
CA THR A 134 9.62 8.94 16.33
C THR A 134 8.85 7.63 16.42
N ASN A 135 9.16 6.71 15.52
CA ASN A 135 8.66 5.34 15.48
C ASN A 135 9.76 4.35 15.89
N THR A 136 9.44 3.09 16.08
CA THR A 136 10.42 2.07 16.48
C THR A 136 10.09 0.68 15.94
N PHE A 137 11.13 -0.11 15.73
CA PHE A 137 11.07 -1.55 15.53
C PHE A 137 12.27 -2.21 16.21
N GLU A 138 12.26 -3.55 16.27
CA GLU A 138 13.40 -4.33 16.74
C GLU A 138 13.69 -5.43 15.72
N THR A 139 14.94 -5.49 15.24
CA THR A 139 15.38 -6.54 14.32
C THR A 139 15.25 -7.92 14.97
N LEU A 140 15.06 -8.95 14.13
CA LEU A 140 14.93 -10.30 14.64
C LEU A 140 16.20 -10.75 15.38
N PRO A 141 16.06 -11.58 16.43
CA PRO A 141 17.21 -12.19 17.06
C PRO A 141 17.94 -13.10 16.08
N ALA A 142 19.26 -13.16 16.18
CA ALA A 142 20.07 -14.08 15.37
C ALA A 142 19.62 -15.54 15.55
N ALA A 143 19.77 -16.37 14.51
CA ALA A 143 19.20 -17.71 14.42
C ALA A 143 19.61 -18.70 15.53
N ASP A 144 20.70 -18.43 16.25
CA ASP A 144 21.22 -19.22 17.36
C ASP A 144 20.73 -18.73 18.74
N GLN A 145 20.12 -17.54 18.80
CA GLN A 145 19.62 -16.93 20.03
C GLN A 145 18.25 -17.50 20.42
N ALA A 146 18.16 -18.06 21.63
CA ALA A 146 16.88 -18.49 22.20
C ALA A 146 16.18 -17.31 22.88
N LYS A 147 15.37 -16.57 22.13
CA LYS A 147 14.55 -15.46 22.63
C LYS A 147 13.08 -15.79 22.46
N ALA A 148 12.27 -15.51 23.48
CA ALA A 148 10.82 -15.61 23.40
C ALA A 148 10.29 -14.56 22.42
N ILE A 149 9.33 -14.96 21.58
CA ILE A 149 8.70 -14.10 20.59
C ILE A 149 7.19 -14.12 20.82
N SER A 150 6.58 -12.95 20.79
CA SER A 150 5.14 -12.72 20.88
C SER A 150 4.68 -12.03 19.60
N PHE A 151 3.68 -12.58 18.91
CA PHE A 151 3.13 -11.95 17.72
C PHE A 151 1.62 -12.14 17.67
N VAL A 152 0.96 -11.29 16.88
CA VAL A 152 -0.48 -11.40 16.63
C VAL A 152 -0.73 -11.73 15.17
N VAL A 153 -1.78 -12.52 14.94
CA VAL A 153 -2.26 -12.87 13.61
C VAL A 153 -3.66 -12.30 13.45
N VAL A 154 -3.88 -11.56 12.38
CA VAL A 154 -5.16 -10.90 12.08
C VAL A 154 -5.57 -11.18 10.65
N THR A 155 -6.87 -11.35 10.45
CA THR A 155 -7.53 -11.52 9.16
C THR A 155 -8.92 -10.89 9.23
N GLY A 156 -9.53 -10.60 8.08
CA GLY A 156 -10.93 -10.18 8.02
C GLY A 156 -11.17 -8.74 8.47
N MET A 157 -10.34 -7.79 8.03
CA MET A 157 -10.41 -6.37 8.42
C MET A 157 -11.36 -5.59 7.51
N ASN A 158 -12.65 -5.98 7.52
CA ASN A 158 -13.64 -5.40 6.60
C ASN A 158 -14.10 -3.99 7.03
N TYR A 159 -13.53 -2.97 6.39
CA TYR A 159 -13.84 -1.55 6.64
C TYR A 159 -15.33 -1.23 6.47
N GLN A 160 -15.94 -1.72 5.38
CA GLN A 160 -17.35 -1.50 5.07
C GLN A 160 -18.26 -2.07 6.17
N ALA A 161 -17.99 -3.30 6.62
CA ALA A 161 -18.75 -3.94 7.68
C ALA A 161 -18.69 -3.16 8.98
N PHE A 162 -17.51 -2.70 9.36
CA PHE A 162 -17.31 -1.99 10.60
C PHE A 162 -17.91 -0.58 10.58
N HIS A 163 -17.72 0.18 9.50
CA HIS A 163 -18.16 1.56 9.42
C HIS A 163 -19.63 1.75 9.04
N HIS A 164 -20.15 0.84 8.21
CA HIS A 164 -21.45 0.99 7.55
C HIS A 164 -22.37 -0.23 7.71
N GLY A 165 -21.87 -1.36 8.22
CA GLY A 165 -22.63 -2.60 8.36
C GLY A 165 -22.69 -3.42 7.06
N LEU A 166 -23.13 -4.66 7.19
CA LEU A 166 -23.36 -5.58 6.06
C LEU A 166 -24.66 -6.35 6.24
N GLY A 167 -25.58 -6.18 5.29
CA GLY A 167 -26.87 -6.87 5.29
C GLY A 167 -27.67 -6.56 6.57
N LYS A 168 -27.85 -7.59 7.43
CA LYS A 168 -28.56 -7.46 8.72
C LYS A 168 -27.63 -7.11 9.89
N HIS A 169 -26.32 -7.12 9.69
CA HIS A 169 -25.35 -6.79 10.72
C HIS A 169 -25.12 -5.27 10.73
N PRO A 170 -25.52 -4.57 11.80
CA PRO A 170 -25.31 -3.13 11.88
C PRO A 170 -23.81 -2.81 11.99
N ALA A 171 -23.44 -1.60 11.59
CA ALA A 171 -22.12 -1.04 11.84
C ALA A 171 -21.78 -1.02 13.34
N TYR A 172 -20.51 -0.91 13.67
CA TYR A 172 -20.07 -0.59 15.03
C TYR A 172 -20.65 0.77 15.46
N GLN A 173 -21.15 0.85 16.70
CA GLN A 173 -21.88 2.02 17.22
C GLN A 173 -21.09 2.81 18.28
N GLY A 174 -19.86 2.40 18.62
CA GLY A 174 -19.05 3.12 19.59
C GLY A 174 -18.64 4.50 19.08
N GLU A 175 -18.58 5.48 19.99
CA GLU A 175 -18.15 6.85 19.68
C GLU A 175 -16.71 6.92 19.15
N ASP A 176 -15.91 5.90 19.46
CA ASP A 176 -14.53 5.73 19.03
C ASP A 176 -14.38 5.10 17.63
N LYS A 177 -15.47 4.91 16.88
CA LYS A 177 -15.47 4.29 15.53
C LYS A 177 -14.44 4.91 14.58
N LEU A 178 -14.32 6.23 14.58
CA LEU A 178 -13.39 6.95 13.69
C LEU A 178 -11.91 6.75 14.07
N LEU A 179 -11.62 6.18 15.25
CA LEU A 179 -10.25 5.80 15.62
C LEU A 179 -9.80 4.50 14.95
N GLY A 180 -10.73 3.72 14.38
CA GLY A 180 -10.49 2.38 13.81
C GLY A 180 -10.86 1.24 14.76
N TYR A 181 -10.57 0.00 14.38
CA TYR A 181 -11.03 -1.19 15.12
C TYR A 181 -10.52 -1.18 16.58
N PRO A 182 -11.40 -1.33 17.60
CA PRO A 182 -10.98 -1.37 19.01
C PRO A 182 -9.93 -2.44 19.33
N ALA A 183 -9.94 -3.54 18.59
CA ALA A 183 -8.95 -4.62 18.73
C ALA A 183 -7.51 -4.15 18.49
N LEU A 184 -7.27 -3.16 17.62
CA LEU A 184 -5.92 -2.63 17.36
C LEU A 184 -5.32 -1.96 18.59
N LEU A 185 -6.14 -1.23 19.36
CA LEU A 185 -5.72 -0.66 20.63
C LEU A 185 -5.40 -1.77 21.66
N SER A 186 -6.18 -2.85 21.67
CA SER A 186 -5.91 -4.01 22.52
C SER A 186 -4.59 -4.69 22.13
N ILE A 187 -4.34 -4.87 20.83
CA ILE A 187 -3.08 -5.41 20.31
C ILE A 187 -1.90 -4.52 20.72
N LEU A 188 -2.01 -3.20 20.52
CA LEU A 188 -0.96 -2.25 20.91
C LEU A 188 -0.61 -2.36 22.41
N LYS A 189 -1.61 -2.57 23.28
CA LYS A 189 -1.39 -2.78 24.72
C LYS A 189 -0.65 -4.08 25.03
N LEU A 190 -0.78 -5.11 24.20
CA LEU A 190 -0.04 -6.37 24.35
C LEU A 190 1.44 -6.23 23.97
N LYS A 191 1.80 -5.20 23.20
CA LYS A 191 3.17 -4.95 22.71
C LYS A 191 3.79 -6.20 22.04
N PRO A 192 3.15 -6.78 21.02
CA PRO A 192 3.75 -7.89 20.28
C PRO A 192 5.04 -7.42 19.59
N ASP A 193 5.95 -8.36 19.34
CA ASP A 193 7.16 -8.14 18.56
C ASP A 193 6.82 -7.82 17.09
N PHE A 194 5.71 -8.36 16.56
CA PHE A 194 5.18 -8.03 15.24
C PHE A 194 3.71 -8.41 15.05
N PHE A 195 3.12 -7.85 14.01
CA PHE A 195 1.77 -8.11 13.50
C PHE A 195 1.85 -8.90 12.18
N VAL A 196 0.99 -9.89 12.01
CA VAL A 196 0.80 -10.61 10.74
C VAL A 196 -0.62 -10.38 10.23
N GLY A 197 -0.74 -9.74 9.05
CA GLY A 197 -1.98 -9.65 8.29
C GLY A 197 -2.07 -10.81 7.30
N THR A 198 -2.97 -11.76 7.54
CA THR A 198 -3.03 -13.06 6.81
C THR A 198 -4.00 -13.07 5.64
N GLY A 199 -4.20 -11.91 5.01
CA GLY A 199 -5.18 -11.70 3.96
C GLY A 199 -6.50 -11.13 4.46
N ASP A 200 -7.33 -10.67 3.53
CA ASP A 200 -8.50 -9.84 3.81
C ASP A 200 -8.12 -8.60 4.63
N ASN A 201 -6.95 -8.02 4.30
CA ASN A 201 -6.43 -6.83 4.96
C ASN A 201 -7.23 -5.58 4.59
N VAL A 202 -7.73 -5.57 3.36
CA VAL A 202 -8.74 -4.65 2.82
C VAL A 202 -9.71 -5.44 1.96
N TYR A 203 -10.82 -4.82 1.56
CA TYR A 203 -11.84 -5.46 0.72
C TYR A 203 -12.14 -4.62 -0.51
N TYR A 204 -11.55 -4.96 -1.66
CA TYR A 204 -11.80 -4.26 -2.93
C TYR A 204 -13.24 -4.41 -3.41
N ASP A 205 -13.86 -5.55 -3.13
CA ASP A 205 -15.23 -5.86 -3.54
C ASP A 205 -16.30 -5.36 -2.57
N HIS A 206 -15.93 -4.55 -1.57
CA HIS A 206 -16.86 -3.95 -0.62
C HIS A 206 -16.79 -2.40 -0.61
N PRO A 207 -17.94 -1.70 -0.66
CA PRO A 207 -19.29 -2.23 -0.85
C PRO A 207 -19.44 -2.92 -2.21
N ALA A 208 -20.34 -3.91 -2.32
CA ALA A 208 -20.47 -4.69 -3.56
C ALA A 208 -20.97 -3.90 -4.77
N LYS A 209 -21.56 -2.71 -4.55
CA LYS A 209 -22.21 -1.87 -5.57
C LYS A 209 -21.96 -0.37 -5.30
N PRO A 210 -20.93 0.25 -5.90
CA PRO A 210 -19.89 -0.37 -6.74
C PRO A 210 -18.73 -0.94 -5.90
N ALA A 211 -18.25 -2.12 -6.31
CA ALA A 211 -16.92 -2.63 -5.94
C ALA A 211 -15.83 -1.83 -6.66
N ALA A 212 -14.62 -1.77 -6.09
CA ALA A 212 -13.46 -1.17 -6.72
C ALA A 212 -13.05 -1.96 -7.98
N GLN A 213 -12.69 -1.25 -9.05
CA GLN A 213 -12.29 -1.85 -10.33
C GLN A 213 -10.98 -1.26 -10.86
N THR A 214 -10.71 0.01 -10.54
CA THR A 214 -9.54 0.76 -11.00
C THR A 214 -8.46 0.84 -9.91
N ALA A 215 -7.23 1.17 -10.30
CA ALA A 215 -6.14 1.39 -9.36
C ALA A 215 -6.48 2.45 -8.29
N ALA A 216 -7.13 3.55 -8.69
CA ALA A 216 -7.52 4.62 -7.77
C ALA A 216 -8.55 4.13 -6.73
N GLU A 217 -9.58 3.39 -7.16
CA GLU A 217 -10.58 2.84 -6.26
C GLU A 217 -10.00 1.77 -5.32
N MET A 218 -9.03 0.98 -5.78
CA MET A 218 -8.32 -0.01 -4.95
C MET A 218 -7.41 0.68 -3.93
N ARG A 219 -6.64 1.71 -4.33
CA ARG A 219 -5.81 2.53 -3.42
C ARG A 219 -6.64 3.16 -2.31
N LYS A 220 -7.82 3.69 -2.65
CA LYS A 220 -8.76 4.23 -1.66
C LYS A 220 -9.08 3.25 -0.53
N LYS A 221 -9.18 1.94 -0.79
CA LYS A 221 -9.41 0.94 0.27
C LYS A 221 -8.26 0.87 1.28
N TRP A 222 -7.03 1.00 0.82
CA TRP A 222 -5.87 1.09 1.69
C TRP A 222 -5.79 2.43 2.42
N HIS A 223 -6.16 3.52 1.75
CA HIS A 223 -6.21 4.85 2.36
C HIS A 223 -7.20 4.88 3.52
N GLU A 224 -8.46 4.48 3.28
CA GLU A 224 -9.52 4.34 4.28
C GLU A 224 -9.04 3.51 5.49
N GLN A 225 -8.37 2.39 5.21
CA GLN A 225 -7.91 1.47 6.23
C GLN A 225 -6.78 2.08 7.09
N PHE A 226 -5.71 2.56 6.46
CA PHE A 226 -4.48 2.96 7.13
C PHE A 226 -4.44 4.40 7.62
N MET A 227 -5.36 5.27 7.17
CA MET A 227 -5.47 6.62 7.73
C MET A 227 -6.10 6.65 9.13
N GLN A 228 -6.66 5.53 9.60
CA GLN A 228 -7.31 5.46 10.91
C GLN A 228 -6.27 5.52 12.03
N PRO A 229 -6.47 6.37 13.07
CA PRO A 229 -5.49 6.60 14.12
C PRO A 229 -4.91 5.35 14.78
N ARG A 230 -5.73 4.32 15.03
CA ARG A 230 -5.26 3.08 15.67
C ARG A 230 -4.32 2.25 14.79
N TYR A 231 -4.38 2.38 13.47
CA TYR A 231 -3.37 1.78 12.58
C TYR A 231 -2.05 2.55 12.65
N VAL A 232 -2.13 3.88 12.57
CA VAL A 232 -0.96 4.77 12.68
C VAL A 232 -0.23 4.52 14.01
N ASP A 233 -0.97 4.50 15.12
CA ASP A 233 -0.41 4.26 16.46
C ASP A 233 0.19 2.84 16.60
N LEU A 234 -0.48 1.83 16.05
CA LEU A 234 0.01 0.45 16.12
C LEU A 234 1.32 0.30 15.33
N PHE A 235 1.33 0.70 14.07
CA PHE A 235 2.46 0.48 13.16
C PHE A 235 3.63 1.44 13.39
N ALA A 236 3.44 2.51 14.18
CA ALA A 236 4.53 3.31 14.73
C ALA A 236 5.46 2.52 15.68
N SER A 237 5.02 1.38 16.22
CA SER A 237 5.79 0.60 17.19
C SER A 237 5.78 -0.91 17.01
N VAL A 238 4.87 -1.44 16.18
CA VAL A 238 4.71 -2.87 15.90
C VAL A 238 4.98 -3.12 14.41
N PRO A 239 6.10 -3.78 14.07
CA PRO A 239 6.41 -4.20 12.71
C PRO A 239 5.37 -5.11 12.09
N THR A 240 5.34 -5.16 10.76
CA THR A 240 4.28 -5.84 10.00
C THR A 240 4.82 -6.88 9.02
N TYR A 241 4.10 -7.99 8.91
CA TYR A 241 4.24 -8.99 7.86
C TYR A 241 2.90 -9.18 7.20
N TRP A 242 2.90 -9.30 5.87
CA TRP A 242 1.65 -9.32 5.10
C TRP A 242 1.57 -10.57 4.22
N GLU A 243 0.37 -11.15 4.16
CA GLU A 243 -0.09 -12.10 3.15
C GLU A 243 -1.41 -11.54 2.60
N LYS A 244 -1.81 -11.98 1.42
CA LYS A 244 -3.11 -11.62 0.83
C LYS A 244 -4.02 -12.83 0.73
N ASP A 245 -5.31 -12.55 0.68
CA ASP A 245 -6.34 -13.48 0.25
C ASP A 245 -7.08 -12.91 -0.97
N ASP A 246 -8.32 -13.32 -1.23
CA ASP A 246 -9.03 -12.90 -2.43
C ASP A 246 -9.57 -11.47 -2.39
N HIS A 247 -9.93 -10.93 -1.23
CA HIS A 247 -10.54 -9.59 -1.13
C HIS A 247 -9.56 -8.43 -1.26
N ASP A 248 -8.31 -8.63 -0.87
CA ASP A 248 -7.17 -7.73 -1.09
C ASP A 248 -6.31 -8.12 -2.30
N PHE A 249 -6.78 -9.12 -3.07
CA PHE A 249 -6.34 -9.40 -4.43
C PHE A 249 -7.32 -8.83 -5.47
N ARG A 250 -8.57 -9.28 -5.50
CA ARG A 250 -9.61 -8.84 -6.47
C ARG A 250 -11.03 -8.83 -5.89
N TYR A 251 -11.58 -10.01 -5.61
CA TYR A 251 -12.96 -10.22 -5.15
C TYR A 251 -13.13 -11.65 -4.64
N ASN A 252 -14.18 -11.90 -3.86
CA ASN A 252 -14.50 -13.21 -3.28
C ASN A 252 -14.32 -14.40 -4.26
N ASP A 253 -13.60 -15.43 -3.82
CA ASP A 253 -13.28 -16.67 -4.53
C ASP A 253 -12.55 -16.47 -5.88
N CYS A 254 -11.86 -15.35 -6.09
CA CYS A 254 -11.09 -15.14 -7.29
C CYS A 254 -9.87 -16.09 -7.39
N ASP A 255 -9.50 -16.38 -8.63
CA ASP A 255 -8.26 -17.05 -9.02
C ASP A 255 -7.58 -16.23 -10.12
N LEU A 256 -6.55 -16.79 -10.76
CA LEU A 256 -5.81 -16.16 -11.85
C LEU A 256 -6.55 -16.19 -13.20
N THR A 257 -7.86 -16.46 -13.22
CA THR A 257 -8.65 -16.53 -14.45
C THR A 257 -9.79 -15.51 -14.49
N GLY A 258 -10.45 -15.45 -15.64
CA GLY A 258 -11.57 -14.56 -15.89
C GLY A 258 -11.18 -13.14 -16.32
N LYS A 259 -12.18 -12.36 -16.71
CA LYS A 259 -12.05 -10.98 -17.24
C LYS A 259 -12.71 -9.92 -16.36
N ARG A 260 -13.15 -10.29 -15.15
CA ARG A 260 -13.80 -9.35 -14.22
C ARG A 260 -12.75 -8.42 -13.62
N GLU A 261 -13.04 -7.13 -13.56
CA GLU A 261 -12.17 -6.17 -12.88
C GLU A 261 -12.29 -6.26 -11.33
N PRO A 262 -11.21 -5.91 -10.60
CA PRO A 262 -9.88 -5.61 -11.12
C PRO A 262 -9.22 -6.88 -11.70
N ASN A 263 -8.42 -6.74 -12.75
CA ASN A 263 -7.67 -7.86 -13.32
C ASN A 263 -6.52 -8.34 -12.40
N ASN A 264 -5.96 -9.52 -12.68
CA ASN A 264 -4.93 -10.14 -11.83
C ASN A 264 -3.68 -9.29 -11.70
N GLU A 265 -3.15 -8.79 -12.82
CA GLU A 265 -1.91 -8.00 -12.83
C GLU A 265 -2.05 -6.76 -11.95
N LEU A 266 -3.22 -6.11 -12.02
CA LEU A 266 -3.55 -5.00 -11.16
C LEU A 266 -3.61 -5.40 -9.68
N GLY A 267 -4.31 -6.48 -9.34
CA GLY A 267 -4.39 -7.01 -7.97
C GLY A 267 -3.01 -7.32 -7.36
N LEU A 268 -2.16 -8.03 -8.11
CA LEU A 268 -0.81 -8.40 -7.68
C LEU A 268 0.08 -7.17 -7.47
N ARG A 269 0.03 -6.22 -8.41
CA ARG A 269 0.80 -4.97 -8.35
C ARG A 269 0.38 -4.11 -7.16
N LEU A 270 -0.92 -3.91 -6.95
CA LEU A 270 -1.45 -3.02 -5.90
C LEU A 270 -1.12 -3.52 -4.50
N PHE A 271 -1.17 -4.83 -4.27
CA PHE A 271 -0.77 -5.38 -2.99
C PHE A 271 0.69 -5.05 -2.67
N ARG A 272 1.61 -5.27 -3.62
CA ARG A 272 3.05 -4.95 -3.46
C ARG A 272 3.31 -3.45 -3.35
N GLU A 273 2.50 -2.61 -3.98
CA GLU A 273 2.56 -1.15 -3.88
C GLU A 273 2.23 -0.68 -2.45
N GLN A 274 1.14 -1.19 -1.88
CA GLN A 274 0.51 -0.63 -0.68
C GLN A 274 1.07 -1.16 0.64
N VAL A 275 1.68 -2.36 0.65
CA VAL A 275 2.31 -2.92 1.85
C VAL A 275 3.83 -3.16 1.67
N PRO A 276 4.63 -3.05 2.75
CA PRO A 276 6.08 -3.21 2.68
C PRO A 276 6.51 -4.68 2.68
N ILE A 277 6.16 -5.45 1.63
CA ILE A 277 6.39 -6.91 1.57
C ILE A 277 7.60 -7.35 0.74
N VAL A 278 8.06 -6.51 -0.20
CA VAL A 278 9.16 -6.83 -1.12
C VAL A 278 10.07 -5.61 -1.31
N ASP A 279 11.32 -5.85 -1.67
CA ASP A 279 12.26 -4.77 -2.03
C ASP A 279 11.65 -3.96 -3.20
N PRO A 280 11.41 -2.65 -3.04
CA PRO A 280 10.85 -1.81 -4.10
C PRO A 280 11.73 -1.74 -5.36
N LEU A 281 13.01 -2.15 -5.28
CA LEU A 281 13.93 -2.19 -6.42
C LEU A 281 14.01 -3.56 -7.09
N ASP A 282 13.35 -4.59 -6.54
CA ASP A 282 13.32 -5.92 -7.16
C ASP A 282 12.42 -5.91 -8.39
N SER A 283 12.99 -6.27 -9.54
CA SER A 283 12.28 -6.34 -10.82
C SER A 283 11.39 -7.58 -10.96
N ASP A 284 11.61 -8.62 -10.17
CA ASP A 284 10.82 -9.85 -10.18
C ASP A 284 10.50 -10.33 -8.75
N PRO A 285 9.73 -9.53 -7.98
CA PRO A 285 9.58 -9.76 -6.56
C PRO A 285 8.72 -10.98 -6.25
N ILE A 286 9.21 -11.80 -5.33
CA ILE A 286 8.53 -13.00 -4.80
C ILE A 286 7.95 -12.68 -3.42
N THR A 287 6.71 -13.09 -3.19
CA THR A 287 5.92 -12.76 -1.98
C THR A 287 5.77 -13.92 -1.00
N TYR A 288 6.07 -15.16 -1.41
CA TYR A 288 6.30 -16.25 -0.46
C TYR A 288 7.71 -16.15 0.11
N ARG A 289 7.86 -16.34 1.42
CA ARG A 289 9.17 -16.24 2.10
C ARG A 289 9.16 -16.95 3.44
N THR A 290 10.34 -17.07 4.05
CA THR A 290 10.47 -17.60 5.41
C THR A 290 11.42 -16.75 6.22
N TYR A 291 11.14 -16.64 7.52
CA TYR A 291 11.98 -15.93 8.47
C TYR A 291 12.40 -16.87 9.59
N ARG A 292 13.71 -16.93 9.81
CA ARG A 292 14.28 -17.60 10.98
C ARG A 292 14.33 -16.61 12.14
N MET A 293 13.31 -16.63 12.97
CA MET A 293 13.13 -15.68 14.06
C MET A 293 13.77 -16.23 15.35
N GLY A 294 15.10 -16.23 15.38
CA GLY A 294 15.88 -16.83 16.46
C GLY A 294 15.92 -18.37 16.45
N LYS A 295 16.32 -18.97 17.56
CA LYS A 295 16.47 -20.43 17.70
C LYS A 295 15.14 -21.16 17.80
N LEU A 296 14.11 -20.51 18.32
CA LEU A 296 12.86 -21.13 18.76
C LEU A 296 11.75 -21.12 17.69
N LEU A 297 11.84 -20.24 16.70
CA LEU A 297 10.76 -20.02 15.74
C LEU A 297 11.29 -19.90 14.31
N GLN A 298 10.60 -20.56 13.39
CA GLN A 298 10.67 -20.26 11.97
C GLN A 298 9.24 -20.10 11.46
N VAL A 299 9.01 -19.07 10.66
CA VAL A 299 7.71 -18.77 10.06
C VAL A 299 7.84 -18.90 8.56
N TRP A 300 6.86 -19.54 7.93
CA TRP A 300 6.72 -19.60 6.48
C TRP A 300 5.48 -18.82 6.10
N PHE A 301 5.68 -17.76 5.34
CA PHE A 301 4.60 -17.00 4.74
C PHE A 301 4.39 -17.54 3.33
N THR A 302 3.24 -18.15 3.11
CA THR A 302 2.92 -18.79 1.83
C THR A 302 2.24 -17.78 0.93
N GLU A 303 2.31 -17.98 -0.39
CA GLU A 303 1.55 -17.15 -1.32
C GLU A 303 0.69 -18.04 -2.21
N ASN A 304 -0.62 -17.88 -2.06
CA ASN A 304 -1.60 -18.74 -2.72
C ASN A 304 -2.29 -18.01 -3.88
N ARG A 305 -2.35 -16.68 -3.87
CA ARG A 305 -3.06 -15.92 -4.91
C ARG A 305 -2.19 -15.64 -6.14
N ASP A 306 -0.87 -15.62 -6.00
CA ASP A 306 0.05 -15.40 -7.13
C ASP A 306 0.19 -16.62 -8.04
N TYR A 307 0.00 -17.84 -7.49
CA TYR A 307 0.45 -19.06 -8.17
C TYR A 307 -0.59 -20.18 -8.29
N ARG A 308 -1.78 -20.03 -7.68
CA ARG A 308 -2.79 -21.10 -7.70
C ARG A 308 -3.31 -21.42 -9.09
N SER A 309 -3.64 -22.70 -9.27
CA SER A 309 -4.44 -23.18 -10.39
C SER A 309 -5.86 -22.61 -10.34
N PRO A 310 -6.59 -22.59 -11.49
CA PRO A 310 -7.99 -22.19 -11.51
C PRO A 310 -8.83 -23.03 -10.53
N ASN A 311 -9.74 -22.38 -9.81
CA ASN A 311 -10.56 -23.00 -8.76
C ASN A 311 -11.38 -24.18 -9.31
N ARG A 312 -11.86 -24.04 -10.55
CA ARG A 312 -12.70 -25.02 -11.24
C ARG A 312 -11.94 -26.10 -12.01
N SER A 313 -10.60 -26.07 -12.01
CA SER A 313 -9.83 -27.17 -12.61
C SER A 313 -10.15 -28.49 -11.89
N PRO A 314 -10.27 -29.63 -12.61
CA PRO A 314 -10.43 -30.94 -12.00
C PRO A 314 -9.31 -31.22 -10.99
N ASP A 315 -9.63 -31.94 -9.92
CA ASP A 315 -8.62 -32.38 -8.97
C ASP A 315 -7.68 -33.40 -9.63
N GLY A 316 -6.38 -33.25 -9.38
CA GLY A 316 -5.33 -34.07 -9.97
C GLY A 316 -3.96 -33.60 -9.51
N PRO A 317 -2.90 -34.38 -9.79
CA PRO A 317 -1.54 -34.10 -9.32
C PRO A 317 -0.98 -32.75 -9.82
N ASP A 318 -1.52 -32.21 -10.92
CA ASP A 318 -1.08 -30.93 -11.49
C ASP A 318 -1.84 -29.71 -10.93
N LYS A 319 -2.93 -29.91 -10.19
CA LYS A 319 -3.69 -28.82 -9.55
C LYS A 319 -2.95 -28.42 -8.27
N THR A 320 -2.53 -27.16 -8.22
CA THR A 320 -1.69 -26.62 -7.14
C THR A 320 -2.24 -25.32 -6.58
N ILE A 321 -2.03 -25.08 -5.29
CA ILE A 321 -2.27 -23.80 -4.63
C ILE A 321 -1.00 -22.93 -4.63
N TRP A 322 0.18 -23.55 -4.54
CA TRP A 322 1.47 -22.86 -4.40
C TRP A 322 2.23 -22.69 -5.72
N GLY A 323 1.62 -23.05 -6.85
CA GLY A 323 2.28 -23.04 -8.14
C GLY A 323 3.12 -24.28 -8.43
N LYS A 324 3.85 -24.20 -9.54
CA LYS A 324 4.84 -25.20 -9.92
C LYS A 324 6.13 -24.93 -9.15
N LYS A 325 6.82 -26.00 -8.73
CA LYS A 325 8.10 -25.95 -8.02
C LYS A 325 9.17 -25.17 -8.77
#